data_AF-A0A2G2VAD5-F1
#
_entry.id   AF-A0A2G2VAD5-F1
#
_cell.length_a   1.000
_cell.length_b   1.000
_cell.length_c   1.000
_cell.angle_alpha   90.00
_cell.angle_beta   90.00
_cell.angle_gamma   90.00
#
_symmetry.space_group_name_H-M   'P 1'
#
loop_
_entity.id
_entity.type
_entity.pdbx_description
1 polymer ?
#
loop_
_entity_poly.entity_id
_entity_poly.type
_entity_poly.pdbx_seq_one_letter_code
_entity_poly.pdbx_strand_id
1 'polypeptide(L)'
;MTWSELIIGLENCQELLFFLSSSSLLQEFLDCVVGRLEFHYISSPCPSSTDNSSMQFSGDISLESRGICTSQATWWFADLGFLNLNMFKKIIDTMVSKKLDHSVISSFLFYYKRMKCPNASSAQKCRIIETVIKCLCPLVSSFISIRGLFDILQASFNLKMSKCSIGKLENLIGSQLDRAKLDDLLIPSPAGEQIAYNVNLILRLLDIFLSNSRGKLLMYQLKKVAELIDLYIMEVAPDPFLKPSKFLALAMAMPDIARESYDTIYLAMDIYLKVHYRLSEEEKIKICSVLRYDELTEKILKDLAQNESFPACALVTAQVTLQNKLRYSVSRTSIFS
;
A
#
# COMPACT_ATOMS: atom_id res chain seq x y z
N MET A 1 -35.55 3.09 -21.40
CA MET A 1 -34.33 3.33 -22.19
C MET A 1 -33.49 2.08 -22.24
N THR A 2 -32.85 1.76 -23.36
CA THR A 2 -31.83 0.70 -23.46
C THR A 2 -30.50 1.16 -22.86
N TRP A 3 -29.53 0.27 -22.62
CA TRP A 3 -28.19 0.69 -22.15
C TRP A 3 -27.47 1.56 -23.20
N SER A 4 -27.57 1.19 -24.47
CA SER A 4 -27.04 1.98 -25.59
C SER A 4 -27.63 3.39 -25.66
N GLU A 5 -28.94 3.56 -25.42
CA GLU A 5 -29.57 4.88 -25.35
C GLU A 5 -29.04 5.74 -24.19
N LEU A 6 -28.73 5.11 -23.04
CA LEU A 6 -28.15 5.81 -21.90
C LEU A 6 -26.71 6.27 -22.19
N ILE A 7 -25.92 5.44 -22.87
CA ILE A 7 -24.56 5.81 -23.30
C ILE A 7 -24.58 6.99 -24.27
N ILE A 8 -25.41 6.94 -25.31
CA ILE A 8 -25.56 8.03 -26.28
C ILE A 8 -26.07 9.31 -25.58
N GLY A 9 -27.03 9.18 -24.67
CA GLY A 9 -27.51 10.31 -23.86
C GLY A 9 -26.40 10.96 -23.03
N LEU A 10 -25.52 10.14 -22.44
CA LEU A 10 -24.39 10.60 -21.64
C LEU A 10 -23.31 11.30 -22.49
N GLU A 11 -23.06 10.81 -23.72
CA GLU A 11 -22.22 11.49 -24.72
C GLU A 11 -22.77 12.88 -25.05
N ASN A 12 -24.07 12.97 -25.37
CA ASN A 12 -24.72 14.25 -25.67
C ASN A 12 -24.67 15.23 -24.47
N CYS A 13 -24.87 14.73 -23.24
CA CYS A 13 -24.73 15.54 -22.04
C CYS A 13 -23.30 16.09 -21.84
N GLN A 14 -22.26 15.40 -22.34
CA GLN A 14 -20.89 15.89 -22.27
C GLN A 14 -20.61 17.06 -23.19
N GLU A 15 -21.25 17.11 -24.36
CA GLU A 15 -21.12 18.23 -25.30
C GLU A 15 -21.91 19.45 -24.82
N LEU A 16 -23.06 19.20 -24.19
CA LEU A 16 -23.98 20.23 -23.68
C LEU A 16 -23.70 20.65 -22.23
N LEU A 17 -22.59 20.19 -21.64
CA LEU A 17 -22.23 20.34 -20.22
C LEU A 17 -22.23 21.80 -19.73
N PHE A 18 -22.00 22.76 -20.62
CA PHE A 18 -22.09 24.19 -20.30
C PHE A 18 -23.49 24.61 -19.85
N PHE A 19 -24.54 24.07 -20.49
CA PHE A 19 -25.94 24.41 -20.22
C PHE A 19 -26.57 23.64 -19.06
N LEU A 20 -26.10 22.42 -18.78
CA LEU A 20 -26.72 21.50 -17.81
C LEU A 20 -26.01 21.48 -16.45
N SER A 21 -25.05 22.37 -16.23
CA SER A 21 -24.12 22.32 -15.10
C SER A 21 -24.79 22.39 -13.71
N SER A 22 -26.01 22.93 -13.62
CA SER A 22 -26.84 23.03 -12.40
C SER A 22 -28.23 22.40 -12.53
N SER A 23 -28.49 21.60 -13.58
CA SER A 23 -29.83 21.07 -13.85
C SER A 23 -30.16 19.83 -13.02
N SER A 24 -31.33 19.80 -12.37
CA SER A 24 -31.90 18.61 -11.72
C SER A 24 -32.03 17.43 -12.70
N LEU A 25 -32.27 17.72 -13.98
CA LEU A 25 -32.40 16.72 -15.03
C LEU A 25 -31.12 15.92 -15.26
N LEU A 26 -29.96 16.58 -15.13
CA LEU A 26 -28.68 15.88 -15.24
C LEU A 26 -28.51 14.90 -14.09
N GLN A 27 -28.90 15.28 -12.86
CA GLN A 27 -28.82 14.39 -11.72
C GLN A 27 -29.80 13.21 -11.85
N GLU A 28 -31.03 13.45 -12.29
CA GLU A 28 -32.01 12.38 -12.56
C GLU A 28 -31.51 11.41 -13.64
N PHE A 29 -30.85 11.93 -14.69
CA PHE A 29 -30.24 11.11 -15.72
C PHE A 29 -29.09 10.26 -15.18
N LEU A 30 -28.17 10.86 -14.40
CA LEU A 30 -27.07 10.14 -13.76
C LEU A 30 -27.59 9.08 -12.78
N ASP A 31 -28.63 9.38 -12.02
CA ASP A 31 -29.31 8.43 -11.14
C ASP A 31 -29.88 7.25 -11.93
N CYS A 32 -30.43 7.47 -13.13
CA CYS A 32 -30.90 6.41 -14.01
C CYS A 32 -29.77 5.52 -14.53
N VAL A 33 -28.65 6.13 -14.96
CA VAL A 33 -27.44 5.41 -15.40
C VAL A 33 -26.89 4.56 -14.26
N VAL A 34 -26.72 5.14 -13.08
CA VAL A 34 -26.17 4.44 -11.91
C VAL A 34 -27.11 3.34 -11.41
N GLY A 35 -28.43 3.58 -11.40
CA GLY A 35 -29.41 2.56 -11.04
C GLY A 35 -29.30 1.32 -11.95
N ARG A 36 -29.07 1.52 -13.25
CA ARG A 36 -28.86 0.42 -14.20
C ARG A 36 -27.63 -0.45 -13.90
N LEU A 37 -26.57 0.14 -13.34
CA LEU A 37 -25.37 -0.58 -12.96
C LEU A 37 -25.62 -1.55 -11.80
N GLU A 38 -26.56 -1.24 -10.91
CA GLU A 38 -26.94 -2.06 -9.77
C GLU A 38 -27.76 -3.30 -10.19
N PHE A 39 -28.69 -3.13 -11.14
CA PHE A 39 -29.64 -4.18 -11.54
C PHE A 39 -29.01 -5.35 -12.32
N HIS A 40 -27.90 -5.14 -13.05
CA HIS A 40 -27.29 -6.20 -13.86
C HIS A 40 -26.46 -7.22 -13.07
N TYR A 41 -26.36 -7.06 -11.74
CA TYR A 41 -25.78 -8.07 -10.85
C TYR A 41 -26.66 -9.36 -10.76
N ILE A 42 -27.95 -9.28 -11.13
CA ILE A 42 -28.93 -10.34 -10.84
C ILE A 42 -29.47 -11.05 -12.09
N SER A 43 -29.19 -10.60 -13.32
CA SER A 43 -29.73 -11.27 -14.51
C SER A 43 -28.77 -11.25 -15.70
N SER A 44 -28.27 -12.42 -16.06
CA SER A 44 -27.81 -12.72 -17.41
C SER A 44 -28.51 -14.01 -17.87
N PRO A 45 -29.33 -13.98 -18.94
CA PRO A 45 -29.57 -15.15 -19.75
C PRO A 45 -28.40 -15.25 -20.74
N CYS A 46 -27.50 -16.21 -20.56
CA CYS A 46 -26.56 -16.58 -21.62
C CYS A 46 -27.33 -17.15 -22.82
N PRO A 47 -27.02 -16.73 -24.05
CA PRO A 47 -26.92 -17.66 -25.14
C PRO A 47 -25.44 -17.80 -25.49
N SER A 48 -24.94 -19.01 -25.32
CA SER A 48 -23.71 -19.49 -25.93
C SER A 48 -23.66 -19.09 -27.41
N SER A 49 -22.65 -18.33 -27.82
CA SER A 49 -22.13 -18.40 -29.18
C SER A 49 -20.61 -18.41 -29.12
N THR A 50 -20.09 -19.58 -29.44
CA THR A 50 -18.73 -19.84 -29.88
C THR A 50 -18.40 -18.90 -31.03
N ASP A 51 -17.29 -18.16 -30.94
CA ASP A 51 -16.41 -17.95 -32.09
C ASP A 51 -15.03 -17.47 -31.64
N ASN A 52 -14.06 -18.35 -31.88
CA ASN A 52 -12.64 -18.07 -31.78
C ASN A 52 -12.24 -17.14 -32.93
N SER A 53 -11.64 -15.98 -32.62
CA SER A 53 -10.51 -15.51 -33.42
C SER A 53 -9.55 -14.67 -32.59
N SER A 54 -8.27 -15.02 -32.75
CA SER A 54 -7.09 -14.63 -32.00
C SER A 54 -6.70 -13.15 -32.14
N MET A 55 -6.25 -12.54 -31.03
CA MET A 55 -4.99 -11.77 -31.00
C MET A 55 -4.31 -11.99 -29.65
N GLN A 56 -3.25 -12.82 -29.65
CA GLN A 56 -2.35 -12.99 -28.52
C GLN A 56 -1.55 -11.69 -28.31
N PHE A 57 -1.60 -11.15 -27.10
CA PHE A 57 -0.53 -10.30 -26.57
C PHE A 57 -0.08 -10.90 -25.23
N SER A 58 1.12 -11.48 -25.24
CA SER A 58 1.78 -12.00 -24.06
C SER A 58 2.09 -10.87 -23.08
N GLY A 59 1.68 -11.06 -21.84
CA GLY A 59 2.02 -10.24 -20.69
C GLY A 59 1.57 -11.00 -19.45
N ASP A 60 2.49 -11.77 -18.87
CA ASP A 60 2.25 -12.66 -17.76
C ASP A 60 1.54 -11.96 -16.59
N ILE A 61 0.32 -12.40 -16.29
CA ILE A 61 -0.33 -12.16 -15.01
C ILE A 61 -0.79 -13.52 -14.50
N SER A 62 -0.08 -14.04 -13.49
CA SER A 62 -0.52 -15.20 -12.71
C SER A 62 -1.78 -14.82 -11.92
N LEU A 63 -2.94 -15.10 -12.52
CA LEU A 63 -4.26 -14.96 -11.92
C LEU A 63 -4.67 -16.31 -11.31
N GLU A 64 -4.30 -16.54 -10.06
CA GLU A 64 -4.94 -17.56 -9.20
C GLU A 64 -5.38 -16.80 -7.94
N SER A 65 -6.63 -16.71 -7.50
CA SER A 65 -7.85 -17.48 -7.72
C SER A 65 -9.07 -16.59 -7.34
N ARG A 66 -9.87 -16.14 -8.32
CA ARG A 66 -11.23 -15.55 -8.13
C ARG A 66 -11.98 -15.30 -9.45
N GLY A 67 -11.70 -16.09 -10.47
CA GLY A 67 -11.99 -15.81 -11.88
C GLY A 67 -13.45 -15.89 -12.37
N ILE A 68 -14.47 -15.83 -11.51
CA ILE A 68 -15.88 -15.94 -11.95
C ILE A 68 -16.70 -14.67 -11.65
N CYS A 69 -16.31 -13.84 -10.67
CA CYS A 69 -17.13 -12.70 -10.23
C CYS A 69 -16.67 -11.33 -10.79
N THR A 70 -15.44 -11.20 -11.28
CA THR A 70 -14.87 -9.91 -11.73
C THR A 70 -15.27 -9.51 -13.15
N SER A 71 -15.57 -10.47 -14.03
CA SER A 71 -15.99 -10.18 -15.42
C SER A 71 -17.40 -9.57 -15.49
N GLN A 72 -18.30 -9.98 -14.59
CA GLN A 72 -19.68 -9.50 -14.57
C GLN A 72 -19.87 -8.16 -13.84
N ALA A 73 -18.92 -7.71 -13.03
CA ALA A 73 -18.98 -6.39 -12.37
C ALA A 73 -18.31 -5.26 -13.21
N THR A 74 -17.52 -5.62 -14.22
CA THR A 74 -16.67 -4.70 -14.98
C THR A 74 -17.10 -4.50 -16.45
N TRP A 75 -18.17 -5.16 -16.89
CA TRP A 75 -18.65 -5.12 -18.28
C TRP A 75 -18.86 -3.70 -18.83
N TRP A 76 -19.32 -2.77 -18.00
CA TRP A 76 -19.63 -1.38 -18.38
C TRP A 76 -18.42 -0.44 -18.33
N PHE A 77 -17.25 -0.89 -17.88
CA PHE A 77 -16.08 -0.01 -17.71
C PHE A 77 -15.62 0.59 -19.04
N ALA A 78 -15.59 -0.23 -20.09
CA ALA A 78 -15.21 0.20 -21.43
C ALA A 78 -16.23 1.19 -22.00
N ASP A 79 -17.52 0.91 -21.81
CA ASP A 79 -18.61 1.76 -22.29
C ASP A 79 -18.56 3.16 -21.69
N LEU A 80 -18.14 3.30 -20.42
CA LEU A 80 -17.97 4.62 -19.78
C LEU A 80 -16.57 5.22 -19.98
N GLY A 81 -15.74 4.64 -20.85
CA GLY A 81 -14.38 5.11 -21.13
C GLY A 81 -14.32 6.46 -21.84
N PHE A 82 -15.34 6.85 -22.59
CA PHE A 82 -15.37 8.14 -23.31
C PHE A 82 -15.45 9.36 -22.35
N LEU A 83 -15.90 9.15 -21.11
CA LEU A 83 -16.16 10.22 -20.14
C LEU A 83 -14.98 11.19 -19.96
N ASN A 84 -15.28 12.48 -20.05
CA ASN A 84 -14.35 13.55 -19.65
C ASN A 84 -14.27 13.63 -18.11
N LEU A 85 -13.25 14.32 -17.58
CA LEU A 85 -13.00 14.36 -16.14
C LEU A 85 -14.18 14.90 -15.31
N ASN A 86 -14.93 15.86 -15.86
CA ASN A 86 -16.05 16.47 -15.13
C ASN A 86 -17.23 15.50 -15.01
N MET A 87 -17.63 14.86 -16.11
CA MET A 87 -18.70 13.85 -16.08
C MET A 87 -18.30 12.60 -15.33
N PHE A 88 -17.05 12.17 -15.49
CA PHE A 88 -16.50 11.07 -14.72
C PHE A 88 -16.66 11.31 -13.22
N LYS A 89 -16.22 12.48 -12.74
CA LYS A 89 -16.38 12.85 -11.33
C LYS A 89 -17.86 12.84 -10.88
N LYS A 90 -18.77 13.44 -11.66
CA LYS A 90 -20.20 13.47 -11.33
C LYS A 90 -20.82 12.07 -11.25
N ILE A 91 -20.41 11.17 -12.14
CA ILE A 91 -20.84 9.76 -12.09
C ILE A 91 -20.34 9.10 -10.81
N ILE A 92 -19.06 9.26 -10.47
CA ILE A 92 -18.52 8.67 -9.24
C ILE A 92 -19.24 9.23 -8.00
N ASP A 93 -19.46 10.54 -7.93
CA ASP A 93 -20.20 11.17 -6.83
C ASP A 93 -21.62 10.60 -6.71
N THR A 94 -22.28 10.31 -7.84
CA THR A 94 -23.60 9.67 -7.89
C THR A 94 -23.55 8.19 -7.50
N MET A 95 -22.51 7.44 -7.91
CA MET A 95 -22.31 6.05 -7.48
C MET A 95 -22.14 5.96 -5.96
N VAL A 96 -21.37 6.88 -5.37
CA VAL A 96 -21.18 6.97 -3.91
C VAL A 96 -22.48 7.34 -3.21
N SER A 97 -23.26 8.30 -3.73
CA SER A 97 -24.54 8.70 -3.11
C SER A 97 -25.60 7.58 -3.16
N LYS A 98 -25.59 6.77 -4.22
CA LYS A 98 -26.44 5.58 -4.37
C LYS A 98 -25.88 4.32 -3.68
N LYS A 99 -24.77 4.44 -2.94
CA LYS A 99 -24.15 3.35 -2.15
C LYS A 99 -23.77 2.12 -3.00
N LEU A 100 -23.31 2.34 -4.24
CA LEU A 100 -22.70 1.27 -5.01
C LEU A 100 -21.46 0.74 -4.28
N ASP A 101 -21.14 -0.54 -4.51
CA ASP A 101 -20.01 -1.20 -3.87
C ASP A 101 -18.71 -0.42 -4.11
N HIS A 102 -18.08 -0.01 -3.00
CA HIS A 102 -16.82 0.75 -3.02
C HIS A 102 -15.69 0.00 -3.72
N SER A 103 -15.73 -1.35 -3.75
CA SER A 103 -14.75 -2.15 -4.51
C SER A 103 -14.90 -1.96 -6.02
N VAL A 104 -16.14 -1.89 -6.51
CA VAL A 104 -16.43 -1.64 -7.94
C VAL A 104 -16.06 -0.21 -8.30
N ILE A 105 -16.42 0.77 -7.46
CA ILE A 105 -16.06 2.19 -7.68
C ILE A 105 -14.53 2.36 -7.71
N SER A 106 -13.81 1.77 -6.75
CA SER A 106 -12.34 1.86 -6.70
C SER A 106 -11.70 1.20 -7.93
N SER A 107 -12.23 0.06 -8.37
CA SER A 107 -11.78 -0.64 -9.58
C SER A 107 -12.01 0.21 -10.84
N PHE A 108 -13.17 0.87 -10.94
CA PHE A 108 -13.48 1.76 -12.07
C PHE A 108 -12.58 2.99 -12.09
N LEU A 109 -12.24 3.54 -10.91
CA LEU A 109 -11.27 4.65 -10.78
C LEU A 109 -9.87 4.27 -11.30
N PHE A 110 -9.37 3.08 -10.94
CA PHE A 110 -8.09 2.58 -11.46
C PHE A 110 -8.16 2.29 -12.95
N TYR A 111 -9.27 1.72 -13.43
CA TYR A 111 -9.51 1.48 -14.85
C TYR A 111 -9.46 2.80 -15.64
N TYR A 112 -10.19 3.82 -15.20
CA TYR A 112 -10.24 5.13 -15.86
C TYR A 112 -8.85 5.79 -15.94
N LYS A 113 -8.07 5.76 -14.84
CA LYS A 113 -6.66 6.19 -14.84
C LYS A 113 -5.87 5.44 -15.91
N ARG A 114 -5.91 4.10 -15.89
CA ARG A 114 -5.14 3.25 -16.81
C ARG A 114 -5.49 3.51 -18.27
N MET A 115 -6.75 3.79 -18.56
CA MET A 115 -7.22 4.05 -19.92
C MET A 115 -6.88 5.47 -20.39
N LYS A 116 -7.05 6.50 -19.56
CA LYS A 116 -6.83 7.91 -19.97
C LYS A 116 -5.37 8.35 -19.91
N CYS A 117 -4.54 7.77 -19.04
CA CYS A 117 -3.16 8.24 -18.86
C CYS A 117 -2.22 8.00 -20.05
N PRO A 118 -2.20 6.84 -20.76
CA PRO A 118 -1.19 6.55 -21.77
C PRO A 118 -1.02 7.65 -22.84
N ASN A 119 -2.14 8.17 -23.35
CA ASN A 119 -2.17 9.16 -24.44
C ASN A 119 -2.23 10.61 -23.96
N ALA A 120 -2.13 10.85 -22.65
CA ALA A 120 -2.30 12.19 -22.06
C ALA A 120 -0.96 12.92 -21.84
N SER A 121 -0.99 14.25 -21.94
CA SER A 121 0.14 15.09 -21.54
C SER A 121 0.42 14.98 -20.04
N SER A 122 1.62 15.37 -19.59
CA SER A 122 1.96 15.34 -18.15
C SER A 122 0.96 16.13 -17.31
N ALA A 123 0.52 17.31 -17.78
CA ALA A 123 -0.45 18.13 -17.08
C ALA A 123 -1.84 17.46 -17.01
N GLN A 124 -2.27 16.78 -18.08
CA GLN A 124 -3.52 16.01 -18.08
C GLN A 124 -3.43 14.80 -17.15
N LYS A 125 -2.32 14.05 -17.18
CA LYS A 125 -2.05 12.93 -16.26
C LYS A 125 -2.17 13.37 -14.80
N CYS A 126 -1.58 14.52 -14.44
CA CYS A 126 -1.73 15.10 -13.10
C CYS A 126 -3.21 15.33 -12.77
N ARG A 127 -3.97 16.02 -13.63
CA ARG A 127 -5.40 16.31 -13.38
C ARG A 127 -6.25 15.05 -13.24
N ILE A 128 -5.96 14.02 -14.03
CA ILE A 128 -6.63 12.71 -13.94
C ILE A 128 -6.34 12.08 -12.58
N ILE A 129 -5.06 11.98 -12.20
CA ILE A 129 -4.65 11.37 -10.93
C ILE A 129 -5.20 12.15 -9.73
N GLU A 130 -5.18 13.49 -9.76
CA GLU A 130 -5.78 14.29 -8.67
C GLU A 130 -7.27 14.06 -8.52
N THR A 131 -7.99 13.95 -9.64
CA THR A 131 -9.43 13.62 -9.63
C THR A 131 -9.65 12.23 -9.05
N VAL A 132 -8.86 11.24 -9.48
CA VAL A 132 -8.93 9.86 -8.95
C VAL A 132 -8.65 9.83 -7.45
N ILE A 133 -7.60 10.49 -6.96
CA ILE A 133 -7.31 10.59 -5.51
C ILE A 133 -8.49 11.20 -4.76
N LYS A 134 -9.05 12.32 -5.26
CA LYS A 134 -10.21 12.98 -4.63
C LYS A 134 -11.43 12.06 -4.57
N CYS A 135 -11.68 11.28 -5.62
CA CYS A 135 -12.78 10.33 -5.71
C CYS A 135 -12.56 9.04 -4.88
N LEU A 136 -11.30 8.69 -4.58
CA LEU A 136 -10.98 7.59 -3.66
C LEU A 136 -11.15 7.99 -2.18
N CYS A 137 -10.90 9.25 -1.83
CA CYS A 137 -11.01 9.75 -0.44
C CYS A 137 -12.34 9.43 0.30
N PRO A 138 -13.54 9.53 -0.31
CA PRO A 138 -14.79 9.20 0.38
C PRO A 138 -15.04 7.70 0.51
N LEU A 139 -14.26 6.85 -0.17
CA LEU A 139 -14.44 5.40 -0.12
C LEU A 139 -13.85 4.82 1.16
N VAL A 140 -14.40 3.70 1.60
CA VAL A 140 -13.87 2.94 2.73
C VAL A 140 -12.57 2.26 2.30
N SER A 141 -11.46 2.57 3.00
CA SER A 141 -10.10 2.14 2.63
C SER A 141 -9.96 0.64 2.36
N SER A 142 -10.65 -0.22 3.11
CA SER A 142 -10.58 -1.69 2.97
C SER A 142 -11.03 -2.21 1.60
N PHE A 143 -11.79 -1.43 0.82
CA PHE A 143 -12.22 -1.80 -0.54
C PHE A 143 -11.30 -1.25 -1.64
N ILE A 144 -10.29 -0.45 -1.27
CA ILE A 144 -9.34 0.10 -2.24
C ILE A 144 -8.15 -0.84 -2.33
N SER A 145 -7.68 -1.11 -3.55
CA SER A 145 -6.45 -1.87 -3.78
C SER A 145 -5.23 -1.07 -3.29
N ILE A 146 -4.51 -1.60 -2.30
CA ILE A 146 -3.28 -0.96 -1.80
C ILE A 146 -2.20 -0.86 -2.88
N ARG A 147 -2.07 -1.91 -3.71
CA ARG A 147 -1.16 -1.89 -4.86
C ARG A 147 -1.49 -0.74 -5.81
N GLY A 148 -2.78 -0.58 -6.13
CA GLY A 148 -3.24 0.50 -6.99
C GLY A 148 -2.94 1.89 -6.41
N LEU A 149 -2.95 2.05 -5.08
CA LEU A 149 -2.54 3.30 -4.43
C LEU A 149 -1.04 3.55 -4.54
N PHE A 150 -0.19 2.54 -4.35
CA PHE A 150 1.25 2.65 -4.56
C PHE A 150 1.59 2.94 -6.03
N ASP A 151 0.88 2.35 -6.99
CA ASP A 151 1.01 2.65 -8.43
C ASP A 151 0.61 4.11 -8.76
N ILE A 152 -0.35 4.68 -8.01
CA ILE A 152 -0.68 6.11 -8.10
C ILE A 152 0.43 6.95 -7.45
N LEU A 153 0.98 6.51 -6.32
CA LEU A 153 2.00 7.26 -5.59
C LEU A 153 3.28 7.40 -6.41
N GLN A 154 3.75 6.30 -7.00
CA GLN A 154 4.90 6.30 -7.88
C GLN A 154 4.68 7.20 -9.11
N ALA A 155 3.51 7.12 -9.73
CA ALA A 155 3.15 8.03 -10.82
C ALA A 155 3.12 9.51 -10.37
N SER A 156 2.66 9.78 -9.14
CA SER A 156 2.58 11.13 -8.58
C SER A 156 3.96 11.75 -8.35
N PHE A 157 4.96 10.96 -7.94
CA PHE A 157 6.34 11.43 -7.83
C PHE A 157 6.97 11.73 -9.19
N ASN A 158 6.78 10.85 -10.17
CA ASN A 158 7.28 11.05 -11.53
C ASN A 158 6.70 12.32 -12.18
N LEU A 159 5.45 12.63 -11.86
CA LEU A 159 4.73 13.81 -12.35
C LEU A 159 4.94 15.07 -11.48
N LYS A 160 5.75 14.99 -10.40
CA LYS A 160 6.02 16.08 -9.45
C LYS A 160 4.73 16.77 -8.96
N MET A 161 3.75 15.96 -8.56
CA MET A 161 2.45 16.45 -8.12
C MET A 161 2.51 17.26 -6.82
N SER A 162 1.44 18.02 -6.55
CA SER A 162 1.36 18.87 -5.36
C SER A 162 1.41 18.06 -4.06
N LYS A 163 2.01 18.65 -3.01
CA LYS A 163 2.07 18.04 -1.67
C LYS A 163 0.69 17.75 -1.09
N CYS A 164 -0.33 18.55 -1.42
CA CYS A 164 -1.70 18.33 -0.97
C CYS A 164 -2.27 17.00 -1.53
N SER A 165 -2.11 16.76 -2.82
CA SER A 165 -2.58 15.52 -3.47
C SER A 165 -1.81 14.30 -2.97
N ILE A 166 -0.49 14.42 -2.85
CA ILE A 166 0.37 13.35 -2.30
C ILE A 166 -0.03 13.05 -0.84
N GLY A 167 -0.24 14.07 -0.01
CA GLY A 167 -0.64 13.88 1.39
C GLY A 167 -1.98 13.14 1.56
N LYS A 168 -2.97 13.40 0.69
CA LYS A 168 -4.22 12.62 0.67
C LYS A 168 -3.99 11.16 0.31
N LEU A 169 -3.10 10.91 -0.63
CA LEU A 169 -2.74 9.56 -1.04
C LEU A 169 -1.95 8.81 0.03
N GLU A 170 -0.98 9.47 0.68
CA GLU A 170 -0.25 8.93 1.83
C GLU A 170 -1.22 8.58 2.97
N ASN A 171 -2.25 9.39 3.23
CA ASN A 171 -3.29 9.06 4.20
C ASN A 171 -4.07 7.79 3.84
N LEU A 172 -4.46 7.65 2.56
CA LEU A 172 -5.15 6.44 2.08
C LEU A 172 -4.27 5.20 2.22
N ILE A 173 -2.97 5.29 1.90
CA ILE A 173 -2.02 4.17 2.01
C ILE A 173 -1.76 3.83 3.48
N GLY A 174 -1.39 4.82 4.28
CA GLY A 174 -1.06 4.63 5.70
C GLY A 174 -2.22 4.07 6.52
N SER A 175 -3.47 4.36 6.14
CA SER A 175 -4.66 3.80 6.83
C SER A 175 -4.84 2.29 6.71
N GLN A 176 -4.09 1.62 5.85
CA GLN A 176 -4.26 0.19 5.53
C GLN A 176 -2.93 -0.50 5.23
N LEU A 177 -1.85 -0.02 5.84
CA LEU A 177 -0.50 -0.52 5.63
C LEU A 177 -0.37 -2.02 5.98
N ASP A 178 -1.25 -2.54 6.83
CA ASP A 178 -1.39 -3.97 7.17
C ASP A 178 -1.76 -4.85 5.97
N ARG A 179 -2.18 -4.26 4.84
CA ARG A 179 -2.50 -4.97 3.59
C ARG A 179 -1.36 -4.96 2.59
N ALA A 180 -0.29 -4.20 2.83
CA ALA A 180 0.83 -4.06 1.91
C ALA A 180 1.73 -5.30 1.92
N LYS A 181 2.50 -5.46 0.85
CA LYS A 181 3.61 -6.41 0.74
C LYS A 181 4.93 -5.65 0.71
N LEU A 182 6.04 -6.36 0.95
CA LEU A 182 7.39 -5.78 0.90
C LEU A 182 7.63 -5.03 -0.42
N ASP A 183 7.29 -5.65 -1.56
CA ASP A 183 7.42 -5.06 -2.89
C ASP A 183 6.73 -3.70 -3.05
N ASP A 184 5.64 -3.48 -2.32
CA ASP A 184 4.89 -2.21 -2.38
C ASP A 184 5.66 -1.07 -1.69
N LEU A 185 6.50 -1.40 -0.69
CA LEU A 185 7.32 -0.44 0.05
C LEU A 185 8.62 -0.08 -0.68
N LEU A 186 9.03 -0.86 -1.70
CA LEU A 186 10.26 -0.67 -2.47
C LEU A 186 10.14 0.48 -3.48
N ILE A 187 9.77 1.66 -2.99
CA ILE A 187 9.63 2.88 -3.78
C ILE A 187 11.00 3.54 -3.94
N PRO A 188 11.47 3.78 -5.18
CA PRO A 188 12.75 4.40 -5.41
C PRO A 188 12.87 5.79 -4.76
N SER A 189 14.06 6.12 -4.31
CA SER A 189 14.34 7.45 -3.76
C SER A 189 14.15 8.56 -4.79
N PRO A 190 13.82 9.79 -4.34
CA PRO A 190 13.77 10.95 -5.21
C PRO A 190 15.11 11.20 -5.92
N ALA A 191 15.05 11.80 -7.10
CA ALA A 191 16.25 12.15 -7.86
C ALA A 191 17.21 13.02 -7.02
N GLY A 192 18.46 12.57 -6.89
CA GLY A 192 19.51 13.24 -6.13
C GLY A 192 19.81 12.60 -4.76
N GLU A 193 18.99 11.69 -4.28
CA GLU A 193 19.37 10.82 -3.15
C GLU A 193 20.18 9.61 -3.64
N GLN A 194 21.20 9.21 -2.87
CA GLN A 194 22.07 8.08 -3.20
C GLN A 194 21.52 6.74 -2.69
N ILE A 195 20.71 6.77 -1.63
CA ILE A 195 20.00 5.60 -1.11
C ILE A 195 18.99 5.10 -2.14
N ALA A 196 18.87 3.79 -2.33
CA ALA A 196 18.02 3.17 -3.33
C ALA A 196 16.52 3.43 -3.10
N TYR A 197 16.07 3.34 -1.84
CA TYR A 197 14.66 3.39 -1.46
C TYR A 197 14.29 4.57 -0.56
N ASN A 198 13.07 5.08 -0.75
CA ASN A 198 12.55 6.25 -0.04
C ASN A 198 12.12 5.93 1.40
N VAL A 199 13.10 5.76 2.29
CA VAL A 199 12.87 5.50 3.72
C VAL A 199 12.00 6.57 4.39
N ASN A 200 12.15 7.83 3.99
CA ASN A 200 11.37 8.93 4.56
C ASN A 200 9.87 8.81 4.27
N LEU A 201 9.50 8.28 3.10
CA LEU A 201 8.12 7.97 2.76
C LEU A 201 7.57 6.88 3.69
N ILE A 202 8.31 5.79 3.88
CA ILE A 202 7.86 4.67 4.72
C ILE A 202 7.65 5.13 6.17
N LEU A 203 8.57 5.95 6.71
CA LEU A 203 8.40 6.55 8.04
C LEU A 203 7.13 7.42 8.15
N ARG A 204 6.78 8.20 7.12
CA ARG A 204 5.52 8.97 7.11
C ARG A 204 4.30 8.06 7.04
N LEU A 205 4.33 7.00 6.23
CA LEU A 205 3.22 6.05 6.13
C LEU A 205 2.99 5.31 7.47
N LEU A 206 4.08 4.98 8.19
CA LEU A 206 4.00 4.41 9.52
C LEU A 206 3.42 5.39 10.54
N ASP A 207 3.85 6.64 10.51
CA ASP A 207 3.30 7.69 11.38
C ASP A 207 1.78 7.86 11.15
N ILE A 208 1.33 7.84 9.89
CA ILE A 208 -0.10 7.86 9.54
C ILE A 208 -0.82 6.61 10.05
N PHE A 209 -0.26 5.42 9.86
CA PHE A 209 -0.84 4.16 10.32
C PHE A 209 -1.04 4.15 11.85
N LEU A 210 -0.02 4.58 12.59
CA LEU A 210 -0.05 4.67 14.05
C LEU A 210 -0.92 5.82 14.55
N SER A 211 -0.95 6.97 13.86
CA SER A 211 -1.77 8.13 14.26
C SER A 211 -3.26 7.93 14.00
N ASN A 212 -3.62 7.25 12.90
CA ASN A 212 -5.02 6.92 12.59
C ASN A 212 -5.59 5.83 13.52
N SER A 213 -4.74 5.20 14.34
CA SER A 213 -5.08 4.04 15.14
C SER A 213 -5.90 4.32 16.41
N ARG A 214 -6.18 5.59 16.79
CA ARG A 214 -6.81 6.08 18.05
C ARG A 214 -7.78 5.09 18.75
N GLY A 215 -7.24 4.01 19.34
CA GLY A 215 -7.96 2.95 20.04
C GLY A 215 -8.64 1.84 19.22
N LYS A 216 -8.45 1.72 17.89
CA LYS A 216 -9.15 0.74 17.04
C LYS A 216 -8.27 -0.24 16.27
N LEU A 217 -6.95 -0.08 16.30
CA LEU A 217 -6.08 -1.00 15.57
C LEU A 217 -6.10 -2.37 16.23
N LEU A 218 -6.45 -3.39 15.44
CA LEU A 218 -6.47 -4.75 15.92
C LEU A 218 -5.04 -5.24 16.05
N MET A 219 -4.73 -5.97 17.12
CA MET A 219 -3.37 -6.42 17.41
C MET A 219 -2.74 -7.18 16.23
N TYR A 220 -3.54 -7.95 15.48
CA TYR A 220 -3.05 -8.64 14.29
C TYR A 220 -2.57 -7.68 13.19
N GLN A 221 -3.18 -6.50 13.03
CA GLN A 221 -2.76 -5.50 12.05
C GLN A 221 -1.44 -4.88 12.46
N LEU A 222 -1.30 -4.57 13.76
CA LEU A 222 -0.08 -4.02 14.33
C LEU A 222 1.10 -4.96 14.13
N LYS A 223 0.92 -6.25 14.47
CA LYS A 223 1.92 -7.30 14.28
C LYS A 223 2.32 -7.47 12.82
N LYS A 224 1.33 -7.53 11.93
CA LYS A 224 1.58 -7.67 10.49
C LYS A 224 2.36 -6.50 9.90
N VAL A 225 2.09 -5.26 10.35
CA VAL A 225 2.90 -4.11 9.94
C VAL A 225 4.30 -4.17 10.56
N ALA A 226 4.45 -4.61 11.79
CA ALA A 226 5.78 -4.76 12.40
C ALA A 226 6.65 -5.77 11.63
N GLU A 227 6.10 -6.93 11.29
CA GLU A 227 6.77 -7.92 10.43
C GLU A 227 7.16 -7.33 9.07
N LEU A 228 6.25 -6.60 8.42
CA LEU A 228 6.50 -5.94 7.14
C LEU A 228 7.64 -4.92 7.24
N ILE A 229 7.70 -4.14 8.33
CA ILE A 229 8.76 -3.15 8.53
C ILE A 229 10.08 -3.82 8.89
N ASP A 230 10.08 -4.88 9.68
CA ASP A 230 11.31 -5.61 9.99
C ASP A 230 11.92 -6.23 8.72
N LEU A 231 11.08 -6.74 7.79
CA LEU A 231 11.52 -7.17 6.46
C LEU A 231 12.05 -6.00 5.62
N TYR A 232 11.38 -4.85 5.65
CA TYR A 232 11.84 -3.65 4.95
C TYR A 232 13.18 -3.14 5.48
N ILE A 233 13.40 -3.16 6.80
CA ILE A 233 14.68 -2.78 7.42
C ILE A 233 15.79 -3.71 6.92
N MET A 234 15.53 -5.01 6.83
CA MET A 234 16.48 -5.98 6.28
C MET A 234 16.83 -5.70 4.81
N GLU A 235 15.85 -5.30 4.00
CA GLU A 235 16.06 -4.97 2.59
C GLU A 235 16.89 -3.69 2.40
N VAL A 236 16.73 -2.68 3.27
CA VAL A 236 17.49 -1.41 3.17
C VAL A 236 18.82 -1.44 3.91
N ALA A 237 19.01 -2.36 4.86
CA ALA A 237 20.24 -2.51 5.64
C ALA A 237 21.54 -2.61 4.82
N PRO A 238 21.60 -3.31 3.67
CA PRO A 238 22.83 -3.41 2.89
C PRO A 238 23.16 -2.16 2.07
N ASP A 239 22.31 -1.12 2.07
CA ASP A 239 22.55 0.12 1.30
C ASP A 239 23.63 0.99 1.99
N PRO A 240 24.81 1.20 1.36
CA PRO A 240 25.92 1.95 1.98
C PRO A 240 25.61 3.43 2.20
N PHE A 241 24.54 3.96 1.61
CA PHE A 241 24.10 5.34 1.76
C PHE A 241 22.96 5.50 2.78
N LEU A 242 22.49 4.41 3.39
CA LEU A 242 21.55 4.48 4.50
C LEU A 242 22.22 5.12 5.72
N LYS A 243 21.64 6.23 6.20
CA LYS A 243 22.19 6.95 7.36
C LYS A 243 21.80 6.25 8.67
N PRO A 244 22.66 6.30 9.71
CA PRO A 244 22.36 5.74 11.04
C PRO A 244 21.04 6.21 11.62
N SER A 245 20.74 7.50 11.46
CA SER A 245 19.49 8.09 11.94
C SER A 245 18.24 7.53 11.24
N LYS A 246 18.33 7.21 9.94
CA LYS A 246 17.23 6.59 9.19
C LYS A 246 17.04 5.13 9.59
N PHE A 247 18.13 4.37 9.73
CA PHE A 247 18.08 2.98 10.21
C PHE A 247 17.45 2.91 11.61
N LEU A 248 17.95 3.75 12.53
CA LEU A 248 17.43 3.84 13.90
C LEU A 248 15.94 4.22 13.92
N ALA A 249 15.54 5.21 13.12
CA ALA A 249 14.14 5.64 13.03
C ALA A 249 13.21 4.51 12.57
N LEU A 250 13.64 3.67 11.62
CA LEU A 250 12.84 2.52 11.20
C LEU A 250 12.74 1.46 12.31
N ALA A 251 13.87 1.12 12.93
CA ALA A 251 13.91 0.11 13.99
C ALA A 251 13.02 0.50 15.19
N MET A 252 12.96 1.79 15.51
CA MET A 252 12.13 2.34 16.59
C MET A 252 10.71 2.72 16.17
N ALA A 253 10.33 2.61 14.90
CA ALA A 253 9.05 3.11 14.42
C ALA A 253 7.85 2.35 14.99
N MET A 254 7.99 1.04 15.20
CA MET A 254 6.93 0.18 15.72
C MET A 254 7.10 -0.05 17.23
N PRO A 255 5.99 -0.08 18.00
CA PRO A 255 6.04 -0.32 19.44
C PRO A 255 6.43 -1.77 19.76
N ASP A 256 7.11 -1.99 20.89
CA ASP A 256 7.62 -3.31 21.30
C ASP A 256 6.53 -4.39 21.32
N ILE A 257 5.33 -4.07 21.80
CA ILE A 257 4.18 -5.00 21.85
C ILE A 257 3.73 -5.54 20.48
N ALA A 258 4.15 -4.88 19.40
CA ALA A 258 3.87 -5.33 18.03
C ALA A 258 4.77 -6.47 17.58
N ARG A 259 5.88 -6.71 18.27
CA ARG A 259 6.88 -7.70 17.90
C ARG A 259 6.79 -8.91 18.81
N GLU A 260 6.94 -10.09 18.20
CA GLU A 260 7.05 -11.35 18.95
C GLU A 260 8.52 -11.75 19.16
N SER A 261 9.42 -11.20 18.33
CA SER A 261 10.85 -11.44 18.38
C SER A 261 11.60 -10.27 17.75
N TYR A 262 12.85 -10.08 18.18
CA TYR A 262 13.78 -9.11 17.61
C TYR A 262 14.83 -9.74 16.67
N ASP A 263 14.67 -11.03 16.33
CA ASP A 263 15.63 -11.78 15.52
C ASP A 263 15.85 -11.13 14.14
N THR A 264 14.77 -10.75 13.45
CA THR A 264 14.85 -10.09 12.13
C THR A 264 15.56 -8.74 12.21
N ILE A 265 15.33 -7.97 13.29
CA ILE A 265 16.01 -6.70 13.53
C ILE A 265 17.48 -6.92 13.79
N TYR A 266 17.84 -7.91 14.60
CA TYR A 266 19.24 -8.28 14.82
C TYR A 266 19.93 -8.61 13.50
N LEU A 267 19.32 -9.44 12.65
CA LEU A 267 19.89 -9.82 11.36
C LEU A 267 20.09 -8.60 10.44
N ALA A 268 19.10 -7.71 10.38
CA ALA A 268 19.23 -6.47 9.61
C ALA A 268 20.33 -5.55 10.19
N MET A 269 20.45 -5.49 11.51
CA MET A 269 21.47 -4.71 12.20
C MET A 269 22.88 -5.27 11.98
N ASP A 270 23.04 -6.59 11.98
CA ASP A 270 24.29 -7.26 11.65
C ASP A 270 24.75 -6.92 10.23
N ILE A 271 23.85 -7.02 9.25
CA ILE A 271 24.12 -6.60 7.86
C ILE A 271 24.52 -5.11 7.82
N TYR A 272 23.75 -4.25 8.48
CA TYR A 272 24.00 -2.82 8.50
C TYR A 272 25.37 -2.48 9.11
N LEU A 273 25.72 -3.04 10.27
CA LEU A 273 27.01 -2.76 10.92
C LEU A 273 28.20 -3.26 10.09
N LYS A 274 28.04 -4.38 9.36
CA LYS A 274 29.06 -4.89 8.43
C LYS A 274 29.27 -3.97 7.22
N VAL A 275 28.20 -3.43 6.65
CA VAL A 275 28.29 -2.47 5.52
C VAL A 275 28.82 -1.11 5.99
N HIS A 276 28.39 -0.67 7.17
CA HIS A 276 28.74 0.62 7.76
C HIS A 276 29.88 0.51 8.79
N TYR A 277 30.98 -0.14 8.40
CA TYR A 277 32.14 -0.38 9.27
C TYR A 277 32.83 0.89 9.81
N ARG A 278 32.53 2.07 9.26
CA ARG A 278 33.09 3.37 9.67
C ARG A 278 32.30 4.10 10.76
N LEU A 279 31.24 3.49 11.29
CA LEU A 279 30.44 4.09 12.37
C LEU A 279 31.28 4.27 13.63
N SER A 280 31.01 5.36 14.36
CA SER A 280 31.62 5.56 15.67
C SER A 280 31.06 4.56 16.68
N GLU A 281 31.79 4.29 17.75
CA GLU A 281 31.32 3.40 18.81
C GLU A 281 30.02 3.94 19.44
N GLU A 282 29.86 5.26 19.57
CA GLU A 282 28.63 5.87 20.06
C GLU A 282 27.44 5.62 19.12
N GLU A 283 27.65 5.65 17.81
CA GLU A 283 26.62 5.34 16.82
C GLU A 283 26.23 3.86 16.88
N LYS A 284 27.20 2.95 16.97
CA LYS A 284 26.95 1.51 17.13
C LYS A 284 26.15 1.24 18.41
N ILE A 285 26.54 1.84 19.54
CA ILE A 285 25.82 1.70 20.81
C ILE A 285 24.38 2.19 20.69
N LYS A 286 24.15 3.36 20.06
CA LYS A 286 22.80 3.88 19.83
C LYS A 286 21.95 2.94 18.99
N ILE A 287 22.48 2.42 17.89
CA ILE A 287 21.77 1.46 17.03
C ILE A 287 21.46 0.17 17.81
N CYS A 288 22.43 -0.39 18.53
CA CYS A 288 22.26 -1.63 19.29
C CYS A 288 21.31 -1.49 20.50
N SER A 289 21.06 -0.27 20.97
CA SER A 289 20.16 -0.03 22.10
C SER A 289 18.68 -0.34 21.81
N VAL A 290 18.31 -0.49 20.53
CA VAL A 290 16.94 -0.86 20.12
C VAL A 290 16.63 -2.34 20.37
N LEU A 291 17.64 -3.21 20.46
CA LEU A 291 17.43 -4.64 20.61
C LEU A 291 16.90 -5.00 22.00
N ARG A 292 15.79 -5.75 22.02
CA ARG A 292 15.27 -6.43 23.21
C ARG A 292 15.89 -7.81 23.33
N TYR A 293 17.01 -7.91 24.03
CA TYR A 293 17.80 -9.14 24.19
C TYR A 293 16.99 -10.30 24.79
N ASP A 294 16.02 -9.98 25.64
CA ASP A 294 15.04 -10.88 26.24
C ASP A 294 14.15 -11.58 25.20
N GLU A 295 13.87 -10.92 24.07
CA GLU A 295 13.01 -11.39 22.99
C GLU A 295 13.77 -12.01 21.80
N LEU A 296 15.10 -12.14 21.92
CA LEU A 296 15.94 -12.85 20.95
C LEU A 296 15.95 -14.36 21.19
N THR A 297 15.99 -15.15 20.14
CA THR A 297 16.17 -16.61 20.27
C THR A 297 17.58 -16.97 20.75
N GLU A 298 17.73 -18.15 21.36
CA GLU A 298 19.03 -18.63 21.86
C GLU A 298 20.08 -18.72 20.74
N LYS A 299 19.65 -19.07 19.53
CA LYS A 299 20.51 -19.12 18.34
C LYS A 299 21.08 -17.73 18.03
N ILE A 300 20.21 -16.71 17.99
CA ILE A 300 20.62 -15.34 17.71
C ILE A 300 21.46 -14.76 18.85
N LEU A 301 21.13 -15.03 20.11
CA LEU A 301 21.94 -14.61 21.25
C LEU A 301 23.36 -15.18 21.21
N LYS A 302 23.51 -16.44 20.79
CA LYS A 302 24.82 -17.09 20.63
C LYS A 302 25.63 -16.44 19.51
N ASP A 303 24.99 -16.13 18.39
CA ASP A 303 25.61 -15.43 17.26
C ASP A 303 26.06 -14.02 17.66
N LEU A 304 25.15 -13.23 18.25
CA LEU A 304 25.41 -11.88 18.74
C LEU A 304 26.55 -11.86 19.77
N ALA A 305 26.60 -12.82 20.70
CA ALA A 305 27.64 -12.93 21.72
C ALA A 305 29.07 -13.08 21.17
N GLN A 306 29.22 -13.43 19.89
CA GLN A 306 30.50 -13.66 19.21
C GLN A 306 30.74 -12.67 18.06
N ASN A 307 29.83 -11.71 17.84
CA ASN A 307 29.86 -10.86 16.66
C ASN A 307 30.66 -9.58 16.88
N GLU A 308 31.93 -9.57 16.49
CA GLU A 308 32.86 -8.44 16.67
C GLU A 308 32.42 -7.11 16.01
N SER A 309 31.42 -7.14 15.11
CA SER A 309 30.86 -5.93 14.51
C SER A 309 30.06 -5.09 15.52
N PHE A 310 29.61 -5.72 16.61
CA PHE A 310 28.79 -5.12 17.66
C PHE A 310 29.65 -4.57 18.80
N PRO A 311 29.16 -3.53 19.51
CA PRO A 311 29.89 -2.95 20.64
C PRO A 311 29.96 -3.94 21.80
N ALA A 312 31.05 -3.89 22.58
CA ALA A 312 31.32 -4.83 23.67
C ALA A 312 30.17 -4.94 24.69
N CYS A 313 29.45 -3.85 24.96
CA CYS A 313 28.30 -3.85 25.86
C CYS A 313 27.14 -4.73 25.34
N ALA A 314 26.91 -4.77 24.02
CA ALA A 314 25.90 -5.62 23.40
C ALA A 314 26.30 -7.10 23.50
N LEU A 315 27.58 -7.43 23.25
CA LEU A 315 28.11 -8.79 23.37
C LEU A 315 27.92 -9.35 24.79
N VAL A 316 28.30 -8.57 25.80
CA VAL A 316 28.18 -8.96 27.22
C VAL A 316 26.71 -9.14 27.59
N THR A 317 25.84 -8.22 27.17
CA THR A 317 24.39 -8.31 27.46
C THR A 317 23.78 -9.56 26.83
N ALA A 318 24.15 -9.88 25.60
CA ALA A 318 23.71 -11.10 24.92
C ALA A 318 24.19 -12.38 25.63
N GLN A 319 25.45 -12.42 26.06
CA GLN A 319 26.01 -13.56 26.81
C GLN A 319 25.28 -13.78 28.15
N VAL A 320 25.07 -12.72 28.92
CA VAL A 320 24.35 -12.81 30.21
C VAL A 320 22.91 -13.29 29.99
N THR A 321 22.24 -12.76 28.97
CA THR A 321 20.85 -13.13 28.64
C THR A 321 20.75 -14.60 28.20
N LEU A 322 21.69 -15.06 27.38
CA LEU A 322 21.78 -16.45 26.96
C LEU A 322 21.98 -17.40 28.15
N GLN A 323 22.91 -17.08 29.06
CA GLN A 323 23.15 -17.88 30.25
C GLN A 323 21.90 -17.97 31.14
N ASN A 324 21.16 -16.86 31.29
CA ASN A 324 19.92 -16.85 32.05
C ASN A 324 18.86 -17.76 31.41
N LYS A 325 18.64 -17.68 30.10
CA LYS A 325 17.67 -18.55 29.38
C LYS A 325 18.00 -20.04 29.55
N LEU A 326 19.27 -20.41 29.41
CA LEU A 326 19.73 -21.79 29.57
C LEU A 326 19.57 -22.31 31.01
N ARG A 327 19.74 -21.46 32.03
CA ARG A 327 19.51 -21.86 33.42
C ARG A 327 18.05 -22.17 33.68
N TYR A 328 17.13 -21.34 33.18
CA TYR A 328 15.69 -21.56 33.36
C TYR A 328 15.17 -22.82 32.62
N SER A 329 15.72 -23.15 31.45
CA SER A 329 15.33 -24.37 30.73
C SER A 329 15.77 -25.63 31.47
N VAL A 330 17.00 -25.64 32.02
CA VAL A 330 17.51 -26.74 32.86
C VAL A 330 16.68 -26.89 34.15
N SER A 331 16.32 -25.79 34.82
CA SER A 331 15.47 -25.84 36.02
C SER A 331 14.05 -26.36 35.76
N ARG A 332 13.47 -26.08 34.58
CA ARG A 332 12.16 -26.64 34.20
C ARG A 332 12.24 -28.14 33.97
N THR A 333 13.28 -28.64 33.31
CA THR A 333 13.44 -30.09 33.09
C THR A 333 13.65 -30.87 34.37
N SER A 334 14.28 -30.29 35.40
CA SER A 334 14.46 -30.93 36.71
C SER A 334 13.23 -30.93 37.64
N ILE A 335 12.18 -30.17 37.30
CA ILE A 335 10.91 -30.12 38.07
C ILE A 335 9.90 -31.15 37.55
N PHE A 336 10.11 -31.68 36.33
CA PHE A 336 9.25 -32.70 35.70
C PHE A 336 9.88 -34.10 35.63
N SER A 337 10.99 -34.32 36.34
CA SER A 337 11.70 -35.60 36.49
C SER A 337 11.66 -36.08 37.93
#